data_AF-Q87W20-F1
#
_entry.id   AF-Q87W20-F1
#
_cell.length_a   1.000
_cell.length_b   1.000
_cell.length_c   1.000
_cell.angle_alpha   90.00
_cell.angle_beta   90.00
_cell.angle_gamma   90.00
#
_symmetry.space_group_name_H-M   'P 1'
#
loop_
_entity.id
_entity.type
_entity.pdbx_description
1 polymer ?
#
loop_
_entity_poly.entity_id
_entity_poly.type
_entity_poly.pdbx_seq_one_letter_code
_entity_poly.pdbx_strand_id
1 'polypeptide(L)'
;MKQLAAGSNVHVLENESFQIDKVRFLGATAWTDFATGESVYQASQEARRGMNDFRLIRAGEGYRALSISDVISRNHRTYEWLKEELAMEFDGQTIVITHHCPLVNYCGPEQGSPLMPAYSNDWPELVRQADVWVFGHTHSHVDVMVEGCRLISNPRGYPGESCGFANDFVVDIN
;
A
#
# COMPACT_ATOMS: atom_id res chain seq x y z
N MET A 1 2.85 6.24 17.85
CA MET A 1 3.28 4.89 17.42
C MET A 1 4.78 4.71 17.50
N LYS A 2 5.61 5.47 16.76
CA LYS A 2 7.09 5.36 16.85
C LYS A 2 7.65 5.47 18.28
N GLN A 3 7.18 6.45 19.06
CA GLN A 3 7.57 6.57 20.47
C GLN A 3 7.23 5.34 21.33
N LEU A 4 6.12 4.65 21.02
CA LEU A 4 5.72 3.44 21.73
C LEU A 4 6.51 2.20 21.28
N ALA A 5 7.04 2.22 20.05
CA ALA A 5 7.85 1.16 19.49
C ALA A 5 9.35 1.32 19.84
N ALA A 6 9.76 2.46 20.39
CA ALA A 6 11.15 2.76 20.73
C ALA A 6 11.69 1.73 21.74
N GLY A 7 12.83 1.10 21.39
CA GLY A 7 13.46 0.07 22.22
C GLY A 7 12.86 -1.33 22.08
N SER A 8 11.90 -1.54 21.18
CA SER A 8 11.35 -2.85 20.83
C SER A 8 11.88 -3.35 19.48
N ASN A 9 11.48 -4.56 19.09
CA ASN A 9 11.68 -5.12 17.75
C ASN A 9 10.57 -4.72 16.75
N VAL A 10 9.76 -3.72 17.08
CA VAL A 10 8.72 -3.19 16.20
C VAL A 10 9.23 -1.95 15.49
N HIS A 11 9.21 -1.97 14.16
CA HIS A 11 9.60 -0.85 13.31
C HIS A 11 8.35 -0.27 12.64
N VAL A 12 8.09 1.03 12.84
CA VAL A 12 6.97 1.73 12.22
C VAL A 12 7.51 2.60 11.11
N LEU A 13 7.16 2.27 9.86
CA LEU A 13 7.65 2.93 8.65
C LEU A 13 6.52 3.72 7.98
N GLU A 14 6.81 4.94 7.55
CA GLU A 14 5.97 5.72 6.63
C GLU A 14 6.87 6.59 5.76
N ASN A 15 7.07 6.18 4.51
CA ASN A 15 8.09 6.72 3.61
C ASN A 15 9.49 6.62 4.23
N GLU A 16 9.79 5.45 4.78
CA GLU A 16 11.06 5.15 5.43
C GLU A 16 11.60 3.79 5.00
N SER A 17 12.93 3.70 5.04
CA SER A 17 13.70 2.50 4.75
C SER A 17 14.17 1.84 6.05
N PHE A 18 14.14 0.52 6.10
CA PHE A 18 14.73 -0.28 7.15
C PHE A 18 15.59 -1.38 6.53
N GLN A 19 16.78 -1.60 7.05
CA GLN A 19 17.70 -2.59 6.51
C GLN A 19 18.10 -3.58 7.59
N ILE A 20 18.11 -4.85 7.23
CA ILE A 20 18.67 -5.94 8.04
C ILE A 20 19.39 -6.89 7.08
N ASP A 21 20.65 -7.18 7.40
CA ASP A 21 21.57 -7.95 6.55
C ASP A 21 21.60 -7.43 5.09
N LYS A 22 21.23 -8.27 4.12
CA LYS A 22 21.19 -7.92 2.69
C LYS A 22 19.78 -7.61 2.19
N VAL A 23 18.87 -7.25 3.10
CA VAL A 23 17.48 -6.96 2.75
C VAL A 23 17.13 -5.53 3.15
N ARG A 24 16.61 -4.77 2.18
CA ARG A 24 16.09 -3.41 2.37
C ARG A 24 14.57 -3.44 2.26
N PHE A 25 13.92 -2.95 3.30
CA PHE A 25 12.47 -2.78 3.39
C PHE A 25 12.12 -1.31 3.16
N LEU A 26 11.23 -1.04 2.21
CA LEU A 26 10.66 0.28 1.94
C LEU A 26 9.20 0.28 2.37
N GLY A 27 8.87 0.98 3.45
CA GLY A 27 7.52 0.95 4.05
C GLY A 27 6.76 2.27 3.89
N ALA A 28 5.53 2.19 3.38
CA ALA A 28 4.64 3.35 3.28
C ALA A 28 3.15 2.95 3.30
N THR A 29 2.25 3.85 3.69
CA THR A 29 0.80 3.59 3.55
C THR A 29 0.38 3.54 2.08
N ALA A 30 1.03 4.33 1.24
CA ALA A 30 0.75 4.44 -0.20
C ALA A 30 -0.73 4.70 -0.52
N TRP A 31 -1.36 5.65 0.20
CA TRP A 31 -2.69 6.19 -0.14
C TRP A 31 -2.88 6.39 -1.64
N THR A 32 -4.11 6.45 -2.16
CA THR A 32 -4.36 6.67 -3.58
C THR A 32 -4.57 8.15 -3.94
N ASP A 33 -4.39 8.48 -5.23
CA ASP A 33 -4.69 9.79 -5.81
C ASP A 33 -6.01 9.82 -6.61
N PHE A 34 -6.70 8.66 -6.69
CA PHE A 34 -7.92 8.42 -7.45
C PHE A 34 -7.78 8.53 -8.98
N ALA A 35 -6.55 8.62 -9.52
CA ALA A 35 -6.31 8.80 -10.96
C ALA A 35 -6.55 7.54 -11.78
N THR A 36 -6.66 6.38 -11.14
CA THR A 36 -6.98 5.10 -11.80
C THR A 36 -8.45 4.98 -12.22
N GLY A 37 -9.30 5.94 -11.83
CA GLY A 37 -10.68 6.06 -12.31
C GLY A 37 -10.80 7.03 -13.49
N GLU A 38 -11.91 6.95 -14.21
CA GLU A 38 -12.18 7.85 -15.37
C GLU A 38 -12.21 9.34 -14.98
N SER A 39 -12.57 9.65 -13.73
CA SER A 39 -12.62 11.01 -13.20
C SER A 39 -12.24 11.02 -11.73
N VAL A 40 -11.13 11.69 -11.41
CA VAL A 40 -10.68 11.94 -10.02
C VAL A 40 -11.79 12.54 -9.16
N TYR A 41 -12.58 13.47 -9.73
CA TYR A 41 -13.71 14.07 -9.01
C TYR A 41 -14.76 13.03 -8.64
N GLN A 42 -15.23 12.21 -9.59
CA GLN A 42 -16.26 11.21 -9.31
C GLN A 42 -15.75 10.15 -8.34
N ALA A 43 -14.54 9.62 -8.57
CA ALA A 43 -13.91 8.65 -7.69
C ALA A 43 -13.73 9.20 -6.26
N SER A 44 -13.34 10.46 -6.11
CA SER A 44 -13.24 11.12 -4.81
C SER A 44 -14.60 11.23 -4.09
N GLN A 45 -15.68 11.46 -4.83
CA GLN A 45 -17.03 11.54 -4.27
C GLN A 45 -17.54 10.16 -3.83
N GLU A 46 -17.26 9.12 -4.61
CA GLU A 46 -17.57 7.74 -4.25
C GLU A 46 -16.77 7.30 -3.03
N ALA A 47 -15.47 7.58 -2.98
CA ALA A 47 -14.63 7.27 -1.83
C ALA A 47 -15.14 7.96 -0.54
N ARG A 48 -15.49 9.26 -0.61
CA ARG A 48 -16.06 10.00 0.54
C ARG A 48 -17.35 9.37 1.06
N ARG A 49 -18.17 8.77 0.19
CA ARG A 49 -19.46 8.16 0.55
C ARG A 49 -19.27 6.74 1.06
N GLY A 50 -18.44 5.96 0.38
CA GLY A 50 -18.30 4.52 0.56
C GLY A 50 -17.26 4.10 1.60
N MET A 51 -16.25 4.91 1.87
CA MET A 51 -15.14 4.51 2.73
C MET A 51 -15.24 5.05 4.16
N ASN A 52 -14.95 4.16 5.12
CA ASN A 52 -14.85 4.53 6.52
C ASN A 52 -13.69 5.48 6.79
N ASP A 53 -12.66 5.51 5.95
CA ASP A 53 -11.48 6.38 6.10
C ASP A 53 -11.88 7.85 6.25
N PHE A 54 -12.72 8.35 5.35
CA PHE A 54 -13.17 9.75 5.36
C PHE A 54 -14.22 10.05 6.42
N ARG A 55 -14.78 9.02 7.08
CA ARG A 55 -15.74 9.16 8.18
C ARG A 55 -15.08 9.09 9.56
N LEU A 56 -14.12 8.19 9.73
CA LEU A 56 -13.60 7.78 11.03
C LEU A 56 -12.15 8.24 11.26
N ILE A 57 -11.32 8.37 10.21
CA ILE A 57 -9.93 8.80 10.39
C ILE A 57 -9.90 10.30 10.70
N ARG A 58 -9.02 10.67 11.64
CA ARG A 58 -8.72 12.05 12.01
C ARG A 58 -7.28 12.39 11.65
N ALA A 59 -7.07 13.60 11.15
CA ALA A 59 -5.79 14.04 10.60
C ALA A 59 -5.46 15.49 10.98
N GLY A 60 -4.15 15.77 11.01
CA GLY A 60 -3.60 17.10 11.23
C GLY A 60 -3.73 17.62 12.66
N GLU A 61 -3.16 18.80 12.87
CA GLU A 61 -3.34 19.56 14.09
C GLU A 61 -4.80 20.03 14.17
N GLY A 62 -5.50 19.69 15.25
CA GLY A 62 -6.93 19.95 15.41
C GLY A 62 -7.85 18.75 15.14
N TYR A 63 -7.31 17.57 14.83
CA TYR A 63 -8.08 16.32 14.82
C TYR A 63 -9.32 16.35 13.89
N ARG A 64 -9.20 17.02 12.73
CA ARG A 64 -10.30 17.10 11.75
C ARG A 64 -10.45 15.78 10.99
N ALA A 65 -11.59 15.58 10.33
CA ALA A 65 -11.75 14.46 9.40
C ALA A 65 -10.66 14.48 8.31
N LEU A 66 -10.15 13.29 7.97
CA LEU A 66 -9.24 13.08 6.84
C LEU A 66 -9.94 13.57 5.56
N SER A 67 -9.24 14.35 4.74
CA SER A 67 -9.78 14.84 3.47
C SER A 67 -9.18 14.11 2.28
N ILE A 68 -9.87 14.16 1.14
CA ILE A 68 -9.37 13.68 -0.15
C ILE A 68 -8.04 14.34 -0.53
N SER A 69 -7.91 15.66 -0.27
CA SER A 69 -6.66 16.36 -0.57
C SER A 69 -5.48 15.88 0.29
N ASP A 70 -5.74 15.41 1.51
CA ASP A 70 -4.69 14.85 2.37
C ASP A 70 -4.13 13.57 1.78
N VAL A 71 -5.00 12.66 1.35
CA VAL A 71 -4.58 11.35 0.82
C VAL A 71 -3.91 11.49 -0.54
N ILE A 72 -4.40 12.36 -1.43
CA ILE A 72 -3.72 12.69 -2.71
C ILE A 72 -2.33 13.26 -2.44
N SER A 73 -2.20 14.21 -1.50
CA SER A 73 -0.90 14.81 -1.18
C SER A 73 0.08 13.78 -0.60
N ARG A 74 -0.41 12.79 0.16
CA ARG A 74 0.41 11.70 0.71
C ARG A 74 0.77 10.67 -0.36
N ASN A 75 -0.14 10.36 -1.27
CA ASN A 75 0.12 9.50 -2.44
C ASN A 75 1.31 10.03 -3.22
N HIS A 76 1.25 11.29 -3.68
CA HIS A 76 2.31 11.86 -4.52
C HIS A 76 3.67 11.87 -3.81
N ARG A 77 3.69 12.18 -2.50
CA ARG A 77 4.93 12.11 -1.70
C ARG A 77 5.47 10.69 -1.60
N THR A 78 4.59 9.71 -1.44
CA THR A 78 4.96 8.29 -1.37
C THR A 78 5.51 7.82 -2.72
N TYR A 79 4.87 8.21 -3.82
CA TYR A 79 5.29 7.87 -5.17
C TYR A 79 6.69 8.41 -5.48
N GLU A 80 6.94 9.70 -5.26
CA GLU A 80 8.26 10.29 -5.50
C GLU A 80 9.33 9.69 -4.57
N TRP A 81 9.01 9.47 -3.30
CA TRP A 81 9.93 8.82 -2.37
C TRP A 81 10.29 7.38 -2.78
N LEU A 82 9.29 6.55 -3.13
CA LEU A 82 9.54 5.18 -3.60
C LEU A 82 10.36 5.18 -4.90
N LYS A 83 10.06 6.10 -5.82
CA LYS A 83 10.81 6.25 -7.06
C LYS A 83 12.27 6.60 -6.81
N GLU A 84 12.55 7.48 -5.86
CA GLU A 84 13.92 7.83 -5.46
C GLU A 84 14.63 6.63 -4.80
N GLU A 85 14.01 5.97 -3.83
CA GLU A 85 14.61 4.84 -3.11
C GLU A 85 14.87 3.63 -4.02
N LEU A 86 13.92 3.29 -4.91
CA LEU A 86 14.03 2.17 -5.84
C LEU A 86 15.08 2.42 -6.93
N ALA A 87 15.35 3.68 -7.26
CA ALA A 87 16.43 4.04 -8.19
C ALA A 87 17.83 3.93 -7.57
N MET A 88 17.95 3.87 -6.23
CA MET A 88 19.22 3.66 -5.56
C MET A 88 19.64 2.20 -5.66
N GLU A 89 20.83 1.96 -6.22
CA GLU A 89 21.44 0.63 -6.28
C GLU A 89 21.58 0.05 -4.86
N PHE A 90 21.26 -1.24 -4.73
CA PHE A 90 21.36 -1.98 -3.48
C PHE A 90 21.90 -3.38 -3.77
N ASP A 91 23.01 -3.76 -3.13
CA ASP A 91 23.63 -5.10 -3.25
C ASP A 91 22.90 -6.09 -2.33
N GLY A 92 21.64 -6.39 -2.69
CA GLY A 92 20.75 -7.22 -1.89
C GLY A 92 19.31 -7.19 -2.40
N GLN A 93 18.39 -7.74 -1.60
CA GLN A 93 16.97 -7.81 -1.92
C GLN A 93 16.24 -6.54 -1.47
N THR A 94 15.44 -5.93 -2.35
CA THR A 94 14.55 -4.82 -2.01
C THR A 94 13.10 -5.30 -1.92
N ILE A 95 12.51 -5.10 -0.75
CA ILE A 95 11.13 -5.44 -0.43
C ILE A 95 10.34 -4.16 -0.19
N VAL A 96 9.27 -3.95 -0.94
CA VAL A 96 8.34 -2.84 -0.74
C VAL A 96 7.14 -3.34 0.04
N ILE A 97 6.71 -2.57 1.05
CA ILE A 97 5.53 -2.87 1.87
C ILE A 97 4.60 -1.67 1.82
N THR A 98 3.43 -1.87 1.22
CA THR A 98 2.37 -0.86 1.16
C THR A 98 1.08 -1.31 1.83
N HIS A 99 0.23 -0.37 2.22
CA HIS A 99 -1.14 -0.74 2.60
C HIS A 99 -2.03 -0.90 1.36
N HIS A 100 -2.10 0.12 0.50
CA HIS A 100 -2.90 0.07 -0.72
C HIS A 100 -2.18 -0.71 -1.82
N CYS A 101 -2.97 -1.26 -2.74
CA CYS A 101 -2.47 -2.06 -3.85
C CYS A 101 -1.69 -1.19 -4.85
N PRO A 102 -0.52 -1.63 -5.35
CA PRO A 102 0.26 -0.85 -6.31
C PRO A 102 -0.27 -0.94 -7.75
N LEU A 103 -1.18 -1.88 -8.05
CA LEU A 103 -1.62 -2.19 -9.41
C LEU A 103 -3.14 -2.46 -9.46
N VAL A 104 -3.83 -1.80 -10.40
CA VAL A 104 -5.29 -1.92 -10.56
C VAL A 104 -5.78 -3.35 -10.82
N ASN A 105 -4.95 -4.18 -11.47
CA ASN A 105 -5.31 -5.55 -11.83
C ASN A 105 -5.34 -6.53 -10.64
N TYR A 106 -4.90 -6.08 -9.45
CA TYR A 106 -4.83 -6.90 -8.23
C TYR A 106 -5.67 -6.28 -7.10
N CYS A 107 -6.67 -5.48 -7.46
CA CYS A 107 -7.55 -4.76 -6.55
C CYS A 107 -8.64 -5.63 -5.89
N GLY A 108 -8.65 -6.94 -6.16
CA GLY A 108 -9.58 -7.88 -5.53
C GLY A 108 -11.05 -7.61 -5.93
N PRO A 109 -12.02 -7.75 -5.01
CA PRO A 109 -13.44 -7.56 -5.30
C PRO A 109 -13.81 -6.18 -5.84
N GLU A 110 -12.98 -5.16 -5.60
CA GLU A 110 -13.21 -3.79 -6.07
C GLU A 110 -12.69 -3.56 -7.50
N GLN A 111 -12.06 -4.56 -8.13
CA GLN A 111 -11.59 -4.43 -9.50
C GLN A 111 -12.74 -4.12 -10.46
N GLY A 112 -12.65 -2.97 -11.14
CA GLY A 112 -13.69 -2.46 -12.04
C GLY A 112 -14.88 -1.79 -11.33
N SER A 113 -14.88 -1.69 -10.00
CA SER A 113 -15.89 -0.96 -9.25
C SER A 113 -15.63 0.56 -9.29
N PRO A 114 -16.65 1.39 -9.00
CA PRO A 114 -16.45 2.84 -8.81
C PRO A 114 -15.51 3.19 -7.64
N LEU A 115 -15.29 2.26 -6.70
CA LEU A 115 -14.40 2.44 -5.56
C LEU A 115 -12.96 1.96 -5.82
N MET A 116 -12.70 1.23 -6.91
CA MET A 116 -11.34 0.79 -7.29
C MET A 116 -10.26 1.87 -7.11
N PRO A 117 -10.49 3.16 -7.48
CA PRO A 117 -9.46 4.19 -7.34
C PRO A 117 -9.14 4.60 -5.91
N ALA A 118 -9.92 4.11 -4.94
CA ALA A 118 -9.69 4.27 -3.51
C ALA A 118 -8.98 3.05 -2.88
N TYR A 119 -8.75 1.99 -3.66
CA TYR A 119 -8.10 0.76 -3.21
C TYR A 119 -6.74 0.51 -3.86
N SER A 120 -6.56 0.97 -5.10
CA SER A 120 -5.36 0.71 -5.90
C SER A 120 -4.78 1.94 -6.59
N ASN A 121 -3.45 1.95 -6.66
CA ASN A 121 -2.65 2.76 -7.56
C ASN A 121 -2.40 2.02 -8.88
N ASP A 122 -1.63 2.64 -9.78
CA ASP A 122 -1.12 2.02 -11.00
C ASP A 122 0.34 2.41 -11.20
N TRP A 123 1.24 1.68 -10.54
CA TRP A 123 2.69 1.95 -10.52
C TRP A 123 3.54 0.79 -11.07
N PRO A 124 3.26 0.28 -12.28
CA PRO A 124 4.01 -0.85 -12.85
C PRO A 124 5.52 -0.56 -12.97
N GLU A 125 5.89 0.70 -13.19
CA GLU A 125 7.28 1.13 -13.27
C GLU A 125 8.04 1.08 -11.94
N LEU A 126 7.35 1.20 -10.81
CA LEU A 126 7.93 1.01 -9.48
C LEU A 126 7.97 -0.47 -9.11
N VAL A 127 6.89 -1.21 -9.41
CA VAL A 127 6.79 -2.65 -9.09
C VAL A 127 7.96 -3.43 -9.70
N ARG A 128 8.27 -3.22 -10.98
CA ARG A 128 9.39 -3.90 -11.67
C ARG A 128 10.78 -3.66 -11.08
N GLN A 129 10.95 -2.68 -10.18
CA GLN A 129 12.22 -2.35 -9.54
C GLN A 129 12.39 -3.01 -8.17
N ALA A 130 11.35 -3.64 -7.63
CA ALA A 130 11.38 -4.36 -6.37
C ALA A 130 11.46 -5.88 -6.60
N ASP A 131 12.14 -6.60 -5.72
CA ASP A 131 12.14 -8.07 -5.76
C ASP A 131 10.82 -8.65 -5.22
N VAL A 132 10.28 -8.01 -4.17
CA VAL A 132 9.01 -8.39 -3.54
C VAL A 132 8.21 -7.13 -3.23
N TRP A 133 6.91 -7.18 -3.48
CA TRP A 133 5.97 -6.13 -3.09
C TRP A 133 4.82 -6.73 -2.28
N VAL A 134 4.75 -6.38 -1.00
CA VAL A 134 3.67 -6.79 -0.11
C VAL A 134 2.64 -5.67 -0.01
N PHE A 135 1.37 -5.98 -0.20
CA PHE A 135 0.26 -5.04 -0.05
C PHE A 135 -0.92 -5.65 0.71
N GLY A 136 -1.93 -4.83 1.00
CA GLY A 136 -3.16 -5.26 1.66
C GLY A 136 -4.37 -4.51 1.12
N HIS A 137 -5.30 -4.14 2.02
CA HIS A 137 -6.50 -3.34 1.76
C HIS A 137 -7.58 -3.97 0.87
N THR A 138 -7.19 -4.74 -0.15
CA THR A 138 -8.09 -5.33 -1.16
C THR A 138 -8.89 -6.53 -0.66
N HIS A 139 -8.57 -7.06 0.52
CA HIS A 139 -9.21 -8.24 1.11
C HIS A 139 -9.21 -9.45 0.14
N SER A 140 -8.17 -9.54 -0.70
CA SER A 140 -7.93 -10.65 -1.63
C SER A 140 -6.50 -11.15 -1.50
N HIS A 141 -6.35 -12.46 -1.38
CA HIS A 141 -5.06 -13.12 -1.44
C HIS A 141 -4.47 -13.01 -2.85
N VAL A 142 -3.18 -12.69 -2.93
CA VAL A 142 -2.40 -12.59 -4.17
C VAL A 142 -0.99 -13.12 -3.87
N ASP A 143 -0.47 -13.98 -4.73
CA ASP A 143 0.94 -14.38 -4.76
C ASP A 143 1.31 -14.72 -6.21
N VAL A 144 1.86 -13.75 -6.93
CA VAL A 144 2.15 -13.85 -8.37
C VAL A 144 3.45 -13.12 -8.72
N MET A 145 4.06 -13.49 -9.85
CA MET A 145 5.18 -12.75 -10.43
C MET A 145 4.67 -11.73 -11.45
N VAL A 146 5.05 -10.45 -11.29
CA VAL A 146 4.73 -9.35 -12.20
C VAL A 146 6.00 -8.61 -12.55
N GLU A 147 6.41 -8.63 -13.83
CA GLU A 147 7.59 -7.91 -14.33
C GLU A 147 8.87 -8.14 -13.49
N GLY A 148 9.06 -9.37 -12.99
CA GLY A 148 10.21 -9.74 -12.16
C GLY A 148 10.03 -9.54 -10.64
N CYS A 149 8.95 -8.87 -10.22
CA CYS A 149 8.61 -8.67 -8.81
C CYS A 149 7.62 -9.74 -8.31
N ARG A 150 7.85 -10.31 -7.12
CA ARG A 150 6.86 -11.15 -6.45
C ARG A 150 5.85 -10.26 -5.71
N LEU A 151 4.65 -10.15 -6.27
CA LEU A 151 3.56 -9.35 -5.72
C LEU A 151 2.69 -10.20 -4.78
N ILE A 152 2.56 -9.77 -3.54
CA ILE A 152 1.98 -10.55 -2.44
C ILE A 152 0.92 -9.76 -1.67
N SER A 153 -0.22 -10.39 -1.38
CA SER A 153 -1.21 -9.93 -0.41
C SER A 153 -1.76 -11.16 0.33
N ASN A 154 -1.76 -11.14 1.66
CA ASN A 154 -2.35 -12.21 2.47
C ASN A 154 -3.26 -11.63 3.56
N PRO A 155 -4.37 -10.96 3.19
CA PRO A 155 -5.21 -10.24 4.14
C PRO A 155 -6.18 -11.20 4.84
N ARG A 156 -6.41 -10.97 6.13
CA ARG A 156 -7.39 -11.73 6.91
C ARG A 156 -8.85 -11.33 6.63
N GLY A 157 -9.07 -10.05 6.30
CA GLY A 157 -10.40 -9.47 6.12
C GLY A 157 -11.19 -9.29 7.42
N TYR A 158 -12.45 -8.91 7.28
CA TYR A 158 -13.40 -8.80 8.38
C TYR A 158 -13.93 -10.18 8.84
N PRO A 159 -14.49 -10.30 10.06
CA PRO A 159 -15.14 -11.52 10.50
C PRO A 159 -16.21 -11.99 9.50
N GLY A 160 -16.05 -13.19 8.96
CA GLY A 160 -16.97 -13.80 8.00
C GLY A 160 -16.59 -13.60 6.52
N GLU A 161 -15.57 -12.80 6.22
CA GLU A 161 -15.05 -12.69 4.85
C GLU A 161 -14.15 -13.86 4.48
N SER A 162 -14.20 -14.26 3.21
CA SER A 162 -13.33 -15.28 2.63
C SER A 162 -12.32 -14.64 1.68
N CYS A 163 -11.23 -14.12 2.26
CA CYS A 163 -10.18 -13.42 1.52
C CYS A 163 -9.12 -14.34 0.89
N GLY A 164 -9.17 -15.65 1.17
CA GLY A 164 -8.08 -16.58 0.83
C GLY A 164 -6.89 -16.53 1.79
N PHE A 165 -7.10 -16.03 3.01
CA PHE A 165 -6.05 -15.93 4.03
C PHE A 165 -5.39 -17.29 4.32
N ALA A 166 -4.08 -17.35 4.16
CA ALA A 166 -3.25 -18.50 4.52
C ALA A 166 -2.54 -18.23 5.86
N ASN A 167 -2.88 -19.01 6.90
CA ASN A 167 -2.39 -18.81 8.28
C ASN A 167 -0.89 -19.08 8.44
N ASP A 168 -0.35 -19.96 7.60
CA ASP A 168 1.03 -20.46 7.59
C ASP A 168 1.84 -19.90 6.42
N PHE A 169 1.36 -18.81 5.81
CA PHE A 169 2.04 -18.17 4.69
C PHE A 169 3.35 -17.53 5.15
N VAL A 170 4.46 -18.04 4.63
CA VAL A 170 5.82 -17.56 4.90
C VAL A 170 6.44 -17.11 3.58
N VAL A 171 7.12 -15.96 3.63
CA VAL A 171 7.93 -15.46 2.52
C VAL A 171 9.39 -15.62 2.90
N ASP A 172 10.08 -16.51 2.21
CA ASP A 172 11.52 -16.63 2.33
C ASP A 172 12.19 -15.44 1.63
N ILE A 173 13.10 -14.78 2.35
CA ILE A 173 13.94 -13.69 1.87
C ILE A 173 15.38 -14.21 1.75
N ASN A 174 16.07 -13.83 0.69
CA ASN A 174 17.40 -14.38 0.34
C ASN A 174 18.54 -13.79 1.17
#